data_AF-A0A3D3G9Q2-F1
#
_entry.id   AF-A0A3D3G9Q2-F1
#
_cell.length_a   1.000
_cell.length_b   1.000
_cell.length_c   1.000
_cell.angle_alpha   90.00
_cell.angle_beta   90.00
_cell.angle_gamma   90.00
#
_symmetry.space_group_name_H-M   'P 1'
#
loop_
_entity.id
_entity.type
_entity.pdbx_description
1 polymer ?
#
loop_
_entity_poly.entity_id
_entity_poly.type
_entity_poly.pdbx_seq_one_letter_code
_entity_poly.pdbx_strand_id
1 'polypeptide(L)'
;MLKKRSLLYLIILALELAFVLFVPNARAQTCGQYGTDACPPTDLTINKTVRNPITGVFVENLVSGDATYSPKDVVIFNLSIHNGSNRSFSTVQITDTLPERLTDPKVDESDLNKVKDIKNPDSKTLVFLLKDELKAGESRDVKVKATVVGTFPTTKTLFCGSGDGLENRSLVTAEDRRDDDTASLCVQTQVLGVTTLPQAGPEDYLPLLPFAILGTVGIALFIKRAPAKIAG
;
A
#
# COMPACT_ATOMS: atom_id res chain seq x y z
N MET A 1 -5.23 4.23 61.66
CA MET A 1 -5.26 3.86 60.22
C MET A 1 -5.65 5.00 59.27
N LEU A 2 -6.30 6.09 59.71
CA LEU A 2 -6.68 7.23 58.83
C LEU A 2 -5.50 8.06 58.27
N LYS A 3 -4.41 8.25 59.03
CA LYS A 3 -3.26 9.09 58.60
C LYS A 3 -2.52 8.58 57.36
N LYS A 4 -2.41 7.25 57.17
CA LYS A 4 -1.72 6.66 56.01
C LYS A 4 -2.51 6.81 54.70
N ARG A 5 -3.84 6.80 54.77
CA ARG A 5 -4.71 7.00 53.60
C ARG A 5 -4.69 8.46 53.14
N SER A 6 -4.67 9.42 54.07
CA SER A 6 -4.57 10.85 53.77
C SER A 6 -3.23 11.23 53.11
N LEU A 7 -2.11 10.63 53.56
CA LEU A 7 -0.80 10.85 52.94
C LEU A 7 -0.72 10.30 51.51
N LEU A 8 -1.36 9.16 51.23
CA LEU A 8 -1.40 8.57 49.89
C LEU A 8 -2.16 9.46 48.89
N TYR A 9 -3.29 10.04 49.30
CA TYR A 9 -4.05 10.97 48.46
C TYR A 9 -3.28 12.26 48.14
N LEU A 10 -2.52 12.80 49.11
CA LEU A 10 -1.66 13.96 48.88
C LEU A 10 -0.52 13.66 47.89
N ILE A 11 0.05 12.46 47.94
CA ILE A 11 1.10 12.04 47.00
C ILE A 11 0.52 11.88 45.58
N ILE A 12 -0.67 11.27 45.44
CA ILE A 12 -1.33 11.12 44.13
C ILE A 12 -1.69 12.49 43.55
N LEU A 13 -2.26 13.39 44.35
CA LEU A 13 -2.61 14.75 43.91
C LEU A 13 -1.38 15.57 43.50
N ALA A 14 -0.26 15.43 44.24
CA ALA A 14 0.99 16.08 43.89
C ALA A 14 1.60 15.51 42.60
N LEU A 15 1.44 14.21 42.35
CA LEU A 15 1.93 13.55 41.14
C LEU A 15 1.14 13.97 39.89
N GLU A 16 -0.18 14.11 40.01
CA GLU A 16 -1.02 14.62 38.91
C GLU A 16 -0.72 16.09 38.62
N LEU A 17 -0.52 16.92 39.65
CA LEU A 17 -0.15 18.32 39.47
C LEU A 17 1.24 18.49 38.84
N ALA A 18 2.20 17.63 39.21
CA ALA A 18 3.51 17.60 38.57
C ALA A 18 3.40 17.22 37.08
N PHE A 19 2.51 16.29 36.72
CA PHE A 19 2.34 15.86 35.32
C PHE A 19 1.85 17.00 34.42
N VAL A 20 1.03 17.92 34.93
CA VAL A 20 0.54 19.09 34.17
C VAL A 20 1.64 20.16 33.97
N LEU A 21 2.58 20.29 34.91
CA LEU A 21 3.64 21.31 34.84
C LEU A 21 4.81 20.92 33.92
N PHE A 22 4.91 19.64 33.53
CA PHE A 22 5.95 19.15 32.62
C PHE A 22 5.44 18.80 31.22
N VAL A 23 4.22 19.20 30.86
CA VAL A 23 3.75 19.02 29.48
C VAL A 23 4.58 19.95 28.57
N PRO A 24 5.38 19.42 27.63
CA PRO A 24 6.08 20.27 26.68
C PRO A 24 5.05 21.06 25.87
N ASN A 25 5.30 22.35 25.68
CA ASN A 25 4.44 23.19 24.84
C ASN A 25 4.41 22.60 23.42
N ALA A 26 3.26 22.04 23.02
CA ALA A 26 2.99 21.72 21.63
C ALA A 26 2.88 23.04 20.86
N ARG A 27 3.93 23.41 20.11
CA ARG A 27 3.84 24.55 19.20
C ARG A 27 3.10 24.10 17.95
N ALA A 28 1.81 24.42 17.90
CA ALA A 28 1.08 24.42 16.64
C ALA A 28 1.66 25.53 15.77
N GLN A 29 2.32 25.17 14.67
CA GLN A 29 2.80 26.13 13.69
C GLN A 29 1.58 26.74 13.00
N THR A 30 1.25 27.99 13.34
CA THR A 30 0.14 28.72 12.75
C THR A 30 0.66 29.43 11.50
N CYS A 31 0.35 28.84 10.36
CA CYS A 31 0.71 29.32 9.03
C CYS A 31 -0.51 29.99 8.37
N GLY A 32 -0.37 31.20 7.81
CA GLY A 32 -1.41 31.87 7.01
C GLY A 32 -1.89 33.23 7.54
N GLN A 33 -3.06 33.70 7.09
CA GLN A 33 -3.58 35.07 7.31
C GLN A 33 -3.73 35.49 8.78
N TYR A 34 -3.69 34.54 9.72
CA TYR A 34 -3.76 34.76 11.17
C TYR A 34 -2.52 34.26 11.93
N GLY A 35 -1.50 33.77 11.22
CA GLY A 35 -0.23 33.33 11.78
C GLY A 35 0.82 34.44 11.72
N THR A 36 1.69 34.53 12.74
CA THR A 36 2.78 35.52 12.78
C THR A 36 4.02 35.09 11.99
N ASP A 37 4.08 33.82 11.57
CA ASP A 37 5.28 33.21 11.02
C ASP A 37 5.15 32.98 9.50
N ALA A 38 6.24 33.27 8.78
CA ALA A 38 6.33 32.94 7.35
C ALA A 38 6.29 31.42 7.16
N CYS A 39 5.38 30.96 6.30
CA CYS A 39 5.21 29.54 6.03
C CYS A 39 6.38 29.04 5.16
N PRO A 40 6.92 27.83 5.43
CA PRO A 40 7.86 27.22 4.50
C PRO A 40 7.18 27.02 3.14
N PRO A 41 7.91 27.20 2.03
CA PRO A 41 7.35 27.01 0.69
C PRO A 41 6.86 25.56 0.48
N THR A 42 5.73 25.40 -0.21
CA THR A 42 5.08 24.10 -0.50
C THR A 42 5.22 23.68 -1.97
N ASP A 43 6.25 24.20 -2.63
CA ASP A 43 6.58 24.02 -4.04
C ASP A 43 7.55 22.85 -4.28
N LEU A 44 7.85 22.05 -3.25
CA LEU A 44 8.45 20.73 -3.36
C LEU A 44 7.46 19.73 -2.76
N THR A 45 7.01 18.76 -3.56
CA THR A 45 6.00 17.80 -3.13
C THR A 45 6.45 16.36 -3.37
N ILE A 46 5.87 15.42 -2.62
CA ILE A 46 6.02 13.98 -2.83
C ILE A 46 4.63 13.32 -2.86
N ASN A 47 4.36 12.51 -3.87
CA ASN A 47 3.19 11.64 -3.92
C ASN A 47 3.62 10.18 -3.79
N LYS A 48 2.95 9.42 -2.94
CA LYS A 48 3.25 8.03 -2.67
C LYS A 48 2.08 7.16 -3.08
N THR A 49 2.38 6.17 -3.91
CA THR A 49 1.40 5.17 -4.34
C THR A 49 1.93 3.78 -4.10
N VAL A 50 1.03 2.81 -3.95
CA VAL A 50 1.35 1.39 -3.82
C VAL A 50 0.93 0.65 -5.08
N ARG A 51 1.73 -0.33 -5.51
CA ARG A 51 1.39 -1.18 -6.64
C ARG A 51 0.26 -2.13 -6.26
N ASN A 52 -0.79 -2.21 -7.06
CA ASN A 52 -1.79 -3.25 -6.91
C ASN A 52 -1.17 -4.62 -7.28
N PRO A 53 -1.23 -5.64 -6.40
CA PRO A 53 -0.55 -6.92 -6.63
C PRO A 53 -1.15 -7.75 -7.77
N ILE A 54 -2.40 -7.48 -8.17
CA ILE A 54 -3.08 -8.21 -9.25
C ILE A 54 -2.90 -7.49 -10.58
N THR A 55 -3.19 -6.19 -10.63
CA THR A 55 -3.20 -5.43 -11.89
C THR A 55 -1.82 -4.86 -12.23
N GLY A 56 -0.94 -4.72 -11.25
CA GLY A 56 0.37 -4.10 -11.40
C GLY A 56 0.34 -2.57 -11.54
N VAL A 57 -0.83 -1.95 -11.47
CA VAL A 57 -1.05 -0.48 -11.55
C VAL A 57 -0.82 0.15 -10.18
N PHE A 58 -0.23 1.35 -10.14
CA PHE A 58 -0.06 2.10 -8.90
C PHE A 58 -1.35 2.84 -8.52
N VAL A 59 -1.71 2.76 -7.24
CA VAL A 59 -2.88 3.41 -6.65
C VAL A 59 -2.49 4.11 -5.35
N GLU A 60 -3.24 5.13 -4.96
CA GLU A 60 -3.01 5.90 -3.72
C GLU A 60 -2.99 4.98 -2.49
N ASN A 61 -4.03 4.16 -2.35
CA ASN A 61 -4.20 3.24 -1.23
C ASN A 61 -4.89 1.97 -1.71
N LEU A 62 -4.57 0.83 -1.07
CA LEU A 62 -5.42 -0.36 -1.13
C LEU A 62 -6.24 -0.43 0.16
N VAL A 63 -7.55 -0.53 0.02
CA VAL A 63 -8.51 -0.61 1.13
C VAL A 63 -9.17 -2.00 1.19
N SER A 64 -9.98 -2.22 2.22
CA SER A 64 -10.75 -3.46 2.33
C SER A 64 -11.64 -3.68 1.10
N GLY A 65 -11.47 -4.80 0.43
CA GLY A 65 -12.15 -5.13 -0.84
C GLY A 65 -11.26 -5.02 -2.07
N ASP A 66 -10.12 -4.34 -1.96
CA ASP A 66 -9.11 -4.31 -3.02
C ASP A 66 -8.24 -5.57 -3.05
N ALA A 67 -7.37 -5.64 -4.05
CA ALA A 67 -6.34 -6.66 -4.15
C ALA A 67 -5.42 -6.66 -2.92
N THR A 68 -5.19 -7.84 -2.35
CA THR A 68 -4.40 -8.01 -1.13
C THR A 68 -3.06 -8.66 -1.43
N TYR A 69 -2.04 -8.26 -0.68
CA TYR A 69 -0.77 -8.97 -0.58
C TYR A 69 -0.88 -10.18 0.37
N SER A 70 0.08 -11.09 0.27
CA SER A 70 0.29 -12.20 1.19
C SER A 70 1.48 -11.94 2.11
N PRO A 71 1.57 -12.60 3.29
CA PRO A 71 2.79 -12.59 4.08
C PRO A 71 4.02 -12.99 3.24
N LYS A 72 5.14 -12.30 3.46
CA LYS A 72 6.40 -12.44 2.70
C LYS A 72 6.39 -11.91 1.27
N ASP A 73 5.28 -11.36 0.78
CA ASP A 73 5.27 -10.73 -0.53
C ASP A 73 6.16 -9.47 -0.55
N VAL A 74 6.67 -9.16 -1.74
CA VAL A 74 7.36 -7.90 -2.01
C VAL A 74 6.34 -6.86 -2.47
N VAL A 75 6.23 -5.79 -1.70
CA VAL A 75 5.43 -4.60 -2.01
C VAL A 75 6.32 -3.60 -2.75
N ILE A 76 5.76 -2.92 -3.74
CA ILE A 76 6.45 -1.84 -4.46
C ILE A 76 5.64 -0.56 -4.27
N PHE A 77 6.30 0.46 -3.73
CA PHE A 77 5.80 1.83 -3.66
C PHE A 77 6.43 2.66 -4.77
N ASN A 78 5.68 3.60 -5.36
CA ASN A 78 6.22 4.61 -6.25
C ASN A 78 6.16 5.97 -5.56
N LEU A 79 7.32 6.63 -5.47
CA LEU A 79 7.46 7.96 -4.93
C LEU A 79 7.64 8.93 -6.09
N SER A 80 6.70 9.85 -6.29
CA SER A 80 6.77 10.90 -7.31
C SER A 80 7.15 12.21 -6.65
N ILE A 81 8.37 12.67 -6.86
CA ILE A 81 8.88 13.91 -6.28
C ILE A 81 8.75 15.01 -7.32
N HIS A 82 8.07 16.11 -7.00
CA HIS A 82 7.86 17.24 -7.91
C HIS A 82 8.45 18.53 -7.35
N ASN A 83 9.16 19.28 -8.20
CA ASN A 83 9.59 20.64 -7.92
C ASN A 83 8.71 21.62 -8.70
N GLY A 84 7.70 22.17 -8.04
CA GLY A 84 6.84 23.23 -8.57
C GLY A 84 7.41 24.64 -8.42
N SER A 85 8.65 24.79 -7.95
CA SER A 85 9.30 26.09 -7.79
C SER A 85 9.87 26.63 -9.11
N ASN A 86 10.38 27.85 -9.09
CA ASN A 86 11.07 28.48 -10.21
C ASN A 86 12.60 28.29 -10.19
N ARG A 87 13.14 27.43 -9.32
CA ARG A 87 14.57 27.14 -9.19
C ARG A 87 14.87 25.65 -9.07
N SER A 88 16.10 25.25 -9.34
CA SER A 88 16.56 23.86 -9.15
C SER A 88 16.96 23.60 -7.70
N PHE A 89 16.73 22.38 -7.21
CA PHE A 89 17.27 21.89 -5.93
C PHE A 89 18.46 20.97 -6.17
N SER A 90 19.63 21.35 -5.64
CA SER A 90 20.86 20.57 -5.78
C SER A 90 20.89 19.31 -4.91
N THR A 91 20.21 19.36 -3.76
CA THR A 91 20.13 18.26 -2.81
C THR A 91 18.67 18.03 -2.42
N VAL A 92 18.13 16.90 -2.85
CA VAL A 92 16.79 16.45 -2.48
C VAL A 92 16.95 15.11 -1.77
N GLN A 93 16.56 15.08 -0.49
CA GLN A 93 16.63 13.90 0.36
C GLN A 93 15.24 13.30 0.50
N ILE A 94 15.17 11.97 0.41
CA ILE A 94 13.97 11.19 0.68
C ILE A 94 14.24 10.31 1.89
N THR A 95 13.29 10.26 2.81
CA THR A 95 13.25 9.32 3.93
C THR A 95 11.95 8.53 3.85
N ASP A 96 12.06 7.21 3.67
CA ASP A 96 10.94 6.26 3.68
C ASP A 96 10.95 5.49 5.00
N THR A 97 9.85 5.53 5.75
CA THR A 97 9.72 4.88 7.05
C THR A 97 8.60 3.84 7.00
N LEU A 98 9.01 2.58 6.97
CA LEU A 98 8.13 1.43 6.94
C LEU A 98 7.37 1.27 8.27
N PRO A 99 6.11 0.81 8.22
CA PRO A 99 5.36 0.46 9.41
C PRO A 99 5.76 -0.92 9.97
N GLU A 100 5.13 -1.31 11.08
CA GLU A 100 5.46 -2.54 11.82
C GLU A 100 5.44 -3.80 10.93
N ARG A 101 4.49 -3.90 10.00
CA ARG A 101 4.27 -5.11 9.18
C ARG A 101 5.04 -5.15 7.85
N LEU A 102 5.93 -4.19 7.59
CA LEU A 102 6.83 -4.21 6.43
C LEU A 102 8.30 -4.15 6.86
N THR A 103 9.21 -4.81 6.16
CA THR A 103 10.64 -4.84 6.48
C THR A 103 11.51 -4.70 5.24
N ASP A 104 12.81 -4.51 5.45
CA ASP A 104 13.86 -4.56 4.43
C ASP A 104 13.63 -3.56 3.30
N PRO A 105 13.47 -2.26 3.60
CA PRO A 105 13.25 -1.26 2.58
C PRO A 105 14.49 -1.13 1.69
N LYS A 106 14.27 -1.04 0.39
CA LYS A 106 15.32 -0.82 -0.61
C LYS A 106 14.80 -0.06 -1.82
N VAL A 107 15.66 0.71 -2.48
CA VAL A 107 15.33 1.27 -3.78
C VAL A 107 15.24 0.13 -4.80
N ASP A 108 14.24 0.17 -5.68
CA ASP A 108 14.08 -0.79 -6.78
C ASP A 108 15.34 -0.77 -7.66
N GLU A 109 15.78 -1.95 -8.07
CA GLU A 109 17.01 -2.12 -8.85
C GLU A 109 16.97 -1.32 -10.18
N SER A 110 15.78 -1.08 -10.73
CA SER A 110 15.58 -0.28 -11.95
C SER A 110 15.79 1.23 -11.76
N ASP A 111 15.76 1.73 -10.52
CA ASP A 111 15.86 3.16 -10.20
C ASP A 111 17.17 3.53 -9.49
N LEU A 112 18.09 2.57 -9.31
CA LEU A 112 19.40 2.82 -8.67
C LEU A 112 20.24 3.88 -9.41
N ASN A 113 20.01 4.07 -10.71
CA ASN A 113 20.67 5.11 -11.49
C ASN A 113 20.15 6.53 -11.21
N LYS A 114 19.00 6.68 -10.54
CA LYS A 114 18.35 7.97 -10.22
C LYS A 114 18.70 8.49 -8.82
N VAL A 115 19.32 7.67 -7.97
CA VAL A 115 19.57 7.96 -6.56
C VAL A 115 21.05 7.82 -6.20
N LYS A 116 21.45 8.33 -5.05
CA LYS A 116 22.77 8.18 -4.44
C LYS A 116 22.68 8.17 -2.92
N ASP A 117 23.79 7.86 -2.26
CA ASP A 117 23.92 7.89 -0.80
C ASP A 117 22.84 7.12 -0.05
N ILE A 118 22.47 5.95 -0.59
CA ILE A 118 21.46 5.06 -0.01
C ILE A 118 21.96 4.53 1.34
N LYS A 119 21.14 4.73 2.38
CA LYS A 119 21.41 4.31 3.76
C LYS A 119 20.17 3.66 4.35
N ASN A 120 20.38 2.63 5.16
CA ASN A 120 19.35 2.02 5.99
C ASN A 120 19.77 2.20 7.45
N PRO A 121 19.38 3.32 8.10
CA PRO A 121 19.75 3.59 9.50
C PRO A 121 19.28 2.50 10.46
N ASP A 122 18.18 1.82 10.12
CA ASP A 122 17.61 0.69 10.83
C ASP A 122 16.88 -0.23 9.81
N SER A 123 16.18 -1.26 10.30
CA SER A 123 15.47 -2.23 9.45
C SER A 123 14.15 -1.71 8.84
N LYS A 124 13.73 -0.49 9.19
CA LYS A 124 12.45 0.12 8.81
C LYS A 124 12.62 1.43 8.04
N THR A 125 13.78 2.04 8.10
CA THR A 125 14.04 3.36 7.52
C THR A 125 15.00 3.23 6.36
N LEU A 126 14.62 3.81 5.22
CA LEU A 126 15.45 3.97 4.03
C LEU A 126 15.63 5.45 3.77
N VAL A 127 16.89 5.88 3.61
CA VAL A 127 17.26 7.26 3.31
C VAL A 127 18.10 7.28 2.05
N PHE A 128 17.79 8.17 1.11
CA PHE A 128 18.61 8.37 -0.09
C PHE A 128 18.49 9.80 -0.60
N LEU A 129 19.44 10.19 -1.44
CA LEU A 129 19.40 11.45 -2.18
C LEU A 129 19.05 11.18 -3.64
N LEU A 130 18.40 12.13 -4.29
CA LEU A 130 18.37 12.16 -5.74
C LEU A 130 19.79 12.35 -6.28
N LYS A 131 20.13 11.62 -7.35
CA LYS A 131 21.50 11.62 -7.91
C LYS A 131 21.87 13.00 -8.46
N ASP A 132 21.02 13.49 -9.35
CA ASP A 132 21.15 14.78 -10.02
C ASP A 132 20.20 15.81 -9.39
N GLU A 133 20.47 17.10 -9.63
CA GLU A 133 19.56 18.17 -9.22
C GLU A 133 18.13 17.93 -9.74
N LEU A 134 17.14 18.42 -9.00
CA LEU A 134 15.74 18.39 -9.42
C LEU A 134 15.39 19.78 -9.97
N LYS A 135 15.20 19.89 -11.29
CA LYS A 135 15.00 21.18 -11.96
C LYS A 135 13.63 21.77 -11.67
N ALA A 136 13.51 23.09 -11.88
CA ALA A 136 12.23 23.78 -11.81
C ALA A 136 11.20 23.14 -12.76
N GLY A 137 10.03 22.81 -12.23
CA GLY A 137 8.94 22.12 -12.94
C GLY A 137 9.16 20.61 -13.16
N GLU A 138 10.28 20.02 -12.75
CA GLU A 138 10.58 18.60 -12.97
C GLU A 138 9.86 17.71 -11.96
N SER A 139 9.40 16.55 -12.43
CA SER A 139 9.01 15.43 -11.57
C SER A 139 9.95 14.25 -11.78
N ARG A 140 10.26 13.53 -10.69
CA ARG A 140 11.08 12.32 -10.73
C ARG A 140 10.46 11.21 -9.90
N ASP A 141 10.24 10.07 -10.56
CA ASP A 141 9.73 8.87 -9.92
C ASP A 141 10.87 7.95 -9.47
N VAL A 142 10.76 7.46 -8.22
CA VAL A 142 11.64 6.45 -7.63
C VAL A 142 10.80 5.38 -6.95
N LYS A 143 11.03 4.12 -7.29
CA LYS A 143 10.35 2.98 -6.66
C LYS A 143 11.12 2.47 -5.45
N VAL A 144 10.38 2.15 -4.40
CA VAL A 144 10.89 1.55 -3.16
C VAL A 144 10.21 0.20 -2.97
N LYS A 145 10.99 -0.83 -2.68
CA LYS A 145 10.51 -2.17 -2.30
C LYS A 145 10.55 -2.33 -0.80
N ALA A 146 9.58 -3.08 -0.29
CA ALA A 146 9.57 -3.60 1.08
C ALA A 146 8.98 -5.01 1.09
N THR A 147 9.26 -5.78 2.12
CA THR A 147 8.76 -7.14 2.29
C THR A 147 7.70 -7.17 3.38
N VAL A 148 6.56 -7.81 3.12
CA VAL A 148 5.54 -8.05 4.15
C VAL A 148 6.09 -9.05 5.17
N VAL A 149 5.94 -8.77 6.47
CA VAL A 149 6.40 -9.70 7.52
C VAL A 149 5.74 -11.08 7.38
N GLY A 150 6.44 -12.13 7.81
CA GLY A 150 5.91 -13.50 7.70
C GLY A 150 4.86 -13.87 8.75
N THR A 151 4.80 -13.15 9.87
CA THR A 151 3.99 -13.51 11.03
C THR A 151 2.94 -12.45 11.31
N PHE A 152 1.68 -12.87 11.40
CA PHE A 152 0.55 -12.03 11.75
C PHE A 152 -0.26 -12.65 12.89
N PRO A 153 -0.98 -11.85 13.70
CA PRO A 153 -1.95 -12.37 14.65
C PRO A 153 -2.99 -13.27 13.97
N THR A 154 -3.35 -14.38 14.61
CA THR A 154 -4.36 -15.33 14.09
C THR A 154 -5.80 -14.91 14.38
N THR A 155 -6.01 -13.79 15.06
CA THR A 155 -7.32 -13.26 15.45
C THR A 155 -8.14 -12.72 14.28
N LYS A 156 -7.48 -12.40 13.16
CA LYS A 156 -8.13 -11.96 11.92
C LYS A 156 -7.32 -12.39 10.70
N THR A 157 -7.98 -12.38 9.54
CA THR A 157 -7.41 -12.86 8.28
C THR A 157 -7.06 -11.73 7.31
N LEU A 158 -7.66 -10.55 7.49
CA LEU A 158 -7.43 -9.36 6.69
C LEU A 158 -6.87 -8.23 7.57
N PHE A 159 -5.81 -7.60 7.09
CA PHE A 159 -5.14 -6.46 7.71
C PHE A 159 -5.04 -5.33 6.69
N CYS A 160 -5.44 -4.10 7.02
CA CYS A 160 -5.44 -2.98 6.09
C CYS A 160 -5.06 -1.65 6.76
N GLY A 161 -4.21 -0.88 6.09
CA GLY A 161 -3.90 0.52 6.43
C GLY A 161 -3.24 0.75 7.78
N SER A 162 -3.28 2.01 8.25
CA SER A 162 -2.54 2.48 9.43
C SER A 162 -2.93 1.80 10.73
N GLY A 163 -4.22 1.51 10.94
CA GLY A 163 -4.71 0.81 12.13
C GLY A 163 -4.09 -0.59 12.31
N ASP A 164 -3.57 -1.17 11.23
CA ASP A 164 -2.95 -2.49 11.20
C ASP A 164 -1.44 -2.48 10.99
N GLY A 165 -0.83 -1.29 11.01
CA GLY A 165 0.60 -1.12 10.77
C GLY A 165 1.00 -1.46 9.33
N LEU A 166 0.17 -1.08 8.36
CA LEU A 166 0.37 -1.29 6.92
C LEU A 166 0.31 0.01 6.10
N GLU A 167 0.49 1.16 6.75
CA GLU A 167 0.64 2.46 6.09
C GLU A 167 2.12 2.88 6.08
N ASN A 168 2.69 3.04 4.89
CA ASN A 168 4.08 3.43 4.71
C ASN A 168 4.18 4.94 4.44
N ARG A 169 5.08 5.64 5.13
CA ARG A 169 5.24 7.10 5.04
C ARG A 169 6.55 7.47 4.36
N SER A 170 6.50 8.42 3.43
CA SER A 170 7.67 9.03 2.82
C SER A 170 7.73 10.51 3.13
N LEU A 171 8.94 11.02 3.30
CA LEU A 171 9.25 12.41 3.57
C LEU A 171 10.27 12.88 2.54
N VAL A 172 10.00 13.99 1.85
CA VAL A 172 10.97 14.69 1.01
C VAL A 172 11.41 15.98 1.68
N THR A 173 12.69 16.31 1.56
CA THR A 173 13.27 17.57 2.05
C THR A 173 14.29 18.13 1.07
N ALA A 174 14.24 19.43 0.83
CA ALA A 174 15.29 20.18 0.14
C ALA A 174 15.35 21.62 0.69
N GLU A 175 16.52 22.04 1.17
CA GLU A 175 16.69 23.35 1.81
C GLU A 175 15.71 23.55 2.99
N ASP A 176 14.83 24.56 2.90
CA ASP A 176 13.77 24.90 3.87
C ASP A 176 12.40 24.28 3.51
N ARG A 177 12.33 23.47 2.45
CA ARG A 177 11.11 22.83 1.97
C ARG A 177 11.00 21.40 2.44
N ARG A 178 9.77 20.99 2.68
CA ARG A 178 9.42 19.68 3.18
C ARG A 178 8.02 19.32 2.76
N ASP A 179 7.84 18.07 2.39
CA ASP A 179 6.53 17.47 2.18
C ASP A 179 6.55 15.99 2.56
N ASP A 180 5.40 15.44 2.94
CA ASP A 180 5.29 14.03 3.27
C ASP A 180 3.95 13.45 2.84
N ASP A 181 4.00 12.18 2.48
CA ASP A 181 2.82 11.46 2.00
C ASP A 181 2.87 9.97 2.40
N THR A 182 1.71 9.32 2.35
CA THR A 182 1.50 7.96 2.83
C THR A 182 0.75 7.11 1.82
N ALA A 183 1.11 5.82 1.75
CA ALA A 183 0.32 4.83 1.04
C ALA A 183 0.06 3.61 1.92
N SER A 184 -1.19 3.18 1.95
CA SER A 184 -1.68 2.03 2.68
C SER A 184 -1.84 0.81 1.78
N LEU A 185 -1.57 -0.38 2.33
CA LEU A 185 -1.87 -1.65 1.68
C LEU A 185 -2.77 -2.56 2.53
N CYS A 186 -3.25 -3.63 1.91
CA CYS A 186 -3.94 -4.73 2.58
C CYS A 186 -3.17 -6.04 2.44
N VAL A 187 -3.19 -6.86 3.51
CA VAL A 187 -2.59 -8.20 3.57
C VAL A 187 -3.65 -9.21 4.00
N GLN A 188 -3.76 -10.29 3.24
CA GLN A 188 -4.61 -11.44 3.53
C GLN A 188 -3.74 -12.62 3.96
N THR A 189 -3.93 -13.13 5.18
CA THR A 189 -3.07 -14.18 5.77
C THR A 189 -3.57 -15.60 5.52
N GLN A 190 -4.82 -15.76 5.10
CA GLN A 190 -5.42 -17.03 4.72
C GLN A 190 -5.94 -16.96 3.29
N VAL A 191 -5.44 -17.83 2.42
CA VAL A 191 -6.16 -18.20 1.19
C VAL A 191 -7.44 -18.92 1.63
N LEU A 192 -8.60 -18.49 1.14
CA LEU A 192 -9.92 -19.05 1.48
C LEU A 192 -10.15 -20.48 0.95
N GLY A 193 -9.15 -21.36 1.02
CA GLY A 193 -9.33 -22.81 0.92
C GLY A 193 -9.88 -23.36 -0.40
N VAL A 194 -9.93 -22.57 -1.49
CA VAL A 194 -10.29 -23.09 -2.81
C VAL A 194 -9.00 -23.27 -3.61
N THR A 195 -8.35 -24.42 -3.42
CA THR A 195 -7.21 -24.87 -4.24
C THR A 195 -7.64 -25.55 -5.54
N THR A 196 -8.95 -25.78 -5.70
CA THR A 196 -9.54 -26.30 -6.93
C THR A 196 -10.62 -25.33 -7.41
N LEU A 197 -10.33 -24.57 -8.47
CA LEU A 197 -11.38 -24.10 -9.36
C LEU A 197 -12.27 -25.30 -9.69
N PRO A 198 -13.61 -25.22 -9.67
CA PRO A 198 -14.42 -26.25 -10.30
C PRO A 198 -13.92 -26.36 -11.73
N GLN A 199 -13.47 -27.55 -12.12
CA GLN A 199 -13.05 -27.83 -13.47
C GLN A 199 -14.27 -27.60 -14.37
N ALA A 200 -14.37 -26.41 -14.97
CA ALA A 200 -15.38 -26.08 -15.96
C ALA A 200 -14.92 -26.66 -17.30
N GLY A 201 -14.83 -27.99 -17.36
CA GLY A 201 -14.45 -28.75 -18.53
C GLY A 201 -15.58 -29.67 -18.98
N PRO A 202 -15.59 -30.10 -20.26
CA PRO A 202 -16.72 -30.81 -20.85
C PRO A 202 -16.89 -32.27 -20.39
N GLU A 203 -16.10 -32.75 -19.43
CA GLU A 203 -16.09 -34.15 -18.97
C GLU A 203 -17.45 -34.70 -18.48
N ASP A 204 -18.46 -33.87 -18.25
CA ASP A 204 -19.84 -34.28 -17.92
C ASP A 204 -20.73 -34.45 -19.16
N TYR A 205 -20.23 -35.12 -20.21
CA TYR A 205 -21.05 -35.51 -21.38
C TYR A 205 -22.03 -36.65 -21.08
N LEU A 206 -21.86 -37.36 -19.97
CA LEU A 206 -22.72 -38.48 -19.58
C LEU A 206 -24.21 -38.07 -19.48
N PRO A 207 -24.57 -36.93 -18.85
CA PRO A 207 -25.93 -36.39 -18.90
C PRO A 207 -26.38 -35.85 -20.28
N LEU A 208 -25.46 -35.64 -21.24
CA LEU A 208 -25.78 -35.19 -22.61
C LEU A 208 -26.06 -36.35 -23.59
N LEU A 209 -25.70 -37.59 -23.24
CA LEU A 209 -25.98 -38.79 -24.04
C LEU A 209 -27.46 -38.98 -24.44
N PRO A 210 -28.46 -38.74 -23.57
CA PRO A 210 -29.87 -38.89 -23.94
C PRO A 210 -30.27 -37.96 -25.10
N PHE A 211 -29.69 -36.76 -25.15
CA PHE A 211 -29.99 -35.76 -26.18
C PHE A 211 -29.33 -36.10 -27.53
N ALA A 212 -28.14 -36.70 -27.52
CA ALA A 212 -27.50 -37.22 -28.73
C ALA A 212 -28.30 -38.38 -29.36
N ILE A 213 -28.86 -39.26 -28.52
CA ILE A 213 -29.69 -40.37 -28.98
C ILE A 213 -31.01 -39.85 -29.58
N LEU A 214 -31.66 -38.88 -28.95
CA LEU A 214 -32.89 -38.28 -29.49
C LEU A 214 -32.64 -37.54 -30.81
N GLY A 215 -31.52 -36.83 -30.95
CA GLY A 215 -31.16 -36.13 -32.18
C GLY A 215 -30.94 -37.06 -33.38
N THR A 216 -30.28 -38.20 -33.17
CA THR A 216 -30.02 -39.18 -34.25
C THR A 216 -31.29 -39.92 -34.69
N VAL A 217 -32.20 -40.23 -33.76
CA VAL A 217 -33.51 -40.83 -34.10
C VAL A 217 -34.36 -39.85 -34.92
N GLY A 218 -34.36 -38.56 -34.58
CA GLY A 218 -35.04 -37.53 -35.36
C GLY A 218 -34.54 -37.42 -36.81
N ILE A 219 -33.21 -37.40 -37.00
CA ILE A 219 -32.58 -37.35 -38.33
C ILE A 219 -32.91 -38.61 -39.14
N ALA A 220 -32.87 -39.81 -38.54
CA ALA A 220 -33.18 -41.06 -39.23
C ALA A 220 -34.64 -41.12 -39.72
N LEU A 221 -35.59 -40.58 -38.95
CA LEU A 221 -36.99 -40.49 -39.34
C LEU A 221 -37.22 -39.45 -40.45
N PHE A 222 -36.45 -38.36 -40.47
CA PHE A 222 -36.48 -37.38 -41.56
C PHE A 222 -35.91 -37.95 -42.87
N ILE A 223 -34.80 -38.69 -42.81
CA ILE A 223 -34.21 -39.34 -43.98
C ILE A 223 -35.14 -40.43 -44.55
N LYS A 224 -35.83 -41.20 -43.70
CA LYS A 224 -36.83 -42.20 -44.15
C LYS A 224 -38.06 -41.60 -44.83
N ARG A 225 -38.34 -40.30 -44.63
CA ARG A 225 -39.47 -39.59 -45.26
C ARG A 225 -39.09 -38.89 -46.57
N ALA A 226 -37.84 -38.88 -46.99
CA ALA A 226 -37.49 -38.40 -48.32
C ALA A 226 -38.04 -39.36 -49.38
N PRO A 227 -38.98 -38.94 -50.25
CA PRO A 227 -39.51 -39.82 -51.30
C PRO A 227 -38.41 -40.12 -52.32
N ALA A 228 -38.23 -41.40 -52.61
CA ALA A 228 -37.39 -41.86 -53.71
C ALA A 228 -37.83 -41.19 -55.01
N LYS A 229 -36.94 -40.41 -55.64
CA LYS A 229 -37.13 -39.96 -57.02
C LYS A 229 -37.21 -41.20 -57.91
N ILE A 230 -38.36 -41.35 -58.56
CA ILE A 230 -38.61 -42.33 -59.61
C ILE A 230 -37.69 -41.98 -60.79
N ALA A 231 -36.87 -42.95 -61.19
CA ALA A 231 -36.07 -42.89 -62.42
C ALA A 231 -37.00 -42.95 -63.65
N GLY A 232 -36.76 -42.06 -64.60
CA GLY A 232 -37.21 -42.14 -65.99
C GLY A 232 -36.00 -42.03 -66.89
#